data_AF-A0A7V0S6A2-F1
#
_entry.id   AF-A0A7V0S6A2-F1
#
_cell.length_a   1.000
_cell.length_b   1.000
_cell.length_c   1.000
_cell.angle_alpha   90.00
_cell.angle_beta   90.00
_cell.angle_gamma   90.00
#
_symmetry.space_group_name_H-M   'P 1'
#
loop_
_entity.id
_entity.type
_entity.pdbx_description
1 polymer ?
#
loop_
_entity_poly.entity_id
_entity_poly.type
_entity_poly.pdbx_seq_one_letter_code
_entity_poly.pdbx_strand_id
1 'polypeptide(L)'
;MLKHILISVFIIAFGIPAPAQKPVPIKNVDYAAYGQMIYWKALTREEKKVFLHAYLYRTHEIEKELQASRKLKSVTPRYQTEIAEPLFAIFRNLDENGKNDLIDWIDTFYQHEHNHKESFHKALRYAYQKLQTGAETMHDVYRRTYPE
;
A
#
# COMPACT_ATOMS: atom_id res chain seq x y z
N MET A 1 -21.17 -3.64 -63.66
CA MET A 1 -22.11 -3.88 -62.54
C MET A 1 -21.43 -4.33 -61.25
N LEU A 2 -20.52 -5.33 -61.26
CA LEU A 2 -19.89 -5.87 -60.05
C LEU A 2 -19.08 -4.85 -59.21
N LYS A 3 -18.47 -3.85 -59.87
CA LYS A 3 -17.66 -2.81 -59.23
C LYS A 3 -18.48 -1.84 -58.37
N HIS A 4 -19.75 -1.60 -58.70
CA HIS A 4 -20.61 -0.68 -57.94
C HIS A 4 -21.16 -1.36 -56.68
N ILE A 5 -21.41 -2.67 -56.72
CA ILE A 5 -21.89 -3.45 -55.57
C ILE A 5 -20.81 -3.54 -54.46
N LEU A 6 -19.53 -3.68 -54.82
CA LEU A 6 -18.44 -3.67 -53.83
C LEU A 6 -18.28 -2.33 -53.11
N ILE A 7 -18.48 -1.22 -53.81
CA ILE A 7 -18.37 0.12 -53.22
C ILE A 7 -19.52 0.39 -52.25
N SER A 8 -20.72 -0.10 -52.56
CA SER A 8 -21.90 0.04 -51.68
C SER A 8 -21.73 -0.70 -50.35
N VAL A 9 -21.15 -1.90 -50.35
CA VAL A 9 -20.94 -2.69 -49.13
C VAL A 9 -19.87 -2.06 -48.23
N PHE A 10 -18.85 -1.42 -48.82
CA PHE A 10 -17.77 -0.79 -48.07
C PHE A 10 -18.23 0.44 -47.27
N ILE A 11 -19.22 1.18 -47.78
CA ILE A 11 -19.77 2.38 -47.10
C ILE A 11 -20.67 1.98 -45.92
N ILE A 12 -21.40 0.87 -46.01
CA ILE A 12 -22.27 0.39 -44.92
C ILE A 12 -21.45 -0.17 -43.76
N ALA A 13 -20.28 -0.77 -44.03
CA ALA A 13 -19.40 -1.32 -43.00
C ALA A 13 -18.63 -0.27 -42.18
N PHE A 14 -18.41 0.94 -42.73
CA PHE A 14 -17.65 2.01 -42.07
C PHE A 14 -18.50 3.21 -41.60
N GLY A 15 -19.79 3.25 -41.93
CA GLY A 15 -20.70 4.36 -41.59
C GLY A 15 -21.38 4.27 -40.21
N ILE A 16 -21.23 3.14 -39.50
CA ILE A 16 -21.77 3.01 -38.14
C ILE A 16 -20.66 3.45 -37.18
N PRO A 17 -20.77 4.61 -36.50
CA PRO A 17 -19.86 4.91 -35.41
C PRO A 17 -20.00 3.78 -34.39
N ALA A 18 -18.93 3.01 -34.19
CA ALA A 18 -18.86 2.10 -33.06
C ALA A 18 -19.28 2.89 -31.82
N PRO A 19 -20.23 2.39 -30.99
CA PRO A 19 -20.58 3.10 -29.77
C PRO A 19 -19.27 3.33 -29.03
N ALA A 20 -18.90 4.61 -28.85
CA ALA A 20 -17.70 4.98 -28.15
C ALA A 20 -17.68 4.16 -26.86
N GLN A 21 -16.67 3.30 -26.69
CA GLN A 21 -16.53 2.54 -25.45
C GLN A 21 -16.60 3.59 -24.35
N LYS A 22 -17.63 3.50 -23.50
CA LYS A 22 -17.74 4.39 -22.34
C LYS A 22 -16.40 4.27 -21.63
N PRO A 23 -15.69 5.38 -21.37
CA PRO A 23 -14.38 5.32 -20.75
C PRO A 23 -14.53 4.45 -19.50
N VAL A 24 -13.76 3.35 -19.44
CA VAL A 24 -13.73 2.53 -18.24
C VAL A 24 -13.40 3.49 -17.12
N PRO A 25 -14.26 3.66 -16.11
CA PRO A 25 -13.97 4.57 -15.02
C PRO A 25 -12.63 4.12 -14.46
N ILE A 26 -11.60 4.97 -14.58
CA ILE A 26 -10.29 4.71 -14.02
C ILE A 26 -10.50 4.71 -12.51
N LYS A 27 -10.75 3.53 -11.98
CA LYS A 27 -10.79 3.30 -10.56
C LYS A 27 -9.35 3.56 -10.13
N ASN A 28 -9.11 4.63 -9.35
CA ASN A 28 -7.82 4.93 -8.73
C ASN A 28 -7.47 3.81 -7.73
N VAL A 29 -7.19 2.62 -8.26
CA VAL A 29 -6.76 1.46 -7.52
C VAL A 29 -5.25 1.51 -7.56
N ASP A 30 -4.65 1.68 -6.40
CA ASP A 30 -3.22 1.49 -6.23
C ASP A 30 -2.92 -0.01 -6.40
N TYR A 31 -2.57 -0.40 -7.64
CA TYR A 31 -2.24 -1.77 -7.98
C TYR A 31 -0.99 -2.27 -7.25
N ALA A 32 -0.09 -1.36 -6.84
CA ALA A 32 1.08 -1.74 -6.06
C ALA A 32 0.66 -2.15 -4.63
N ALA A 33 -0.22 -1.37 -3.99
CA ALA A 33 -0.79 -1.73 -2.69
C ALA A 33 -1.53 -3.07 -2.74
N TYR A 34 -2.38 -3.27 -3.74
CA TYR A 34 -3.11 -4.53 -3.92
C TYR A 34 -2.17 -5.72 -4.17
N GLY A 35 -1.14 -5.53 -5.00
CA GLY A 35 -0.12 -6.54 -5.25
C GLY A 35 0.68 -6.91 -4.00
N GLN A 36 1.07 -5.92 -3.19
CA GLN A 36 1.75 -6.14 -1.90
C GLN A 36 0.88 -6.95 -0.93
N MET A 37 -0.42 -6.66 -0.87
CA MET A 37 -1.36 -7.41 -0.04
C MET A 37 -1.49 -8.87 -0.48
N ILE A 38 -1.65 -9.13 -1.78
CA ILE A 38 -1.70 -10.51 -2.31
C ILE A 38 -0.41 -11.24 -1.98
N TYR A 39 0.73 -10.60 -2.26
CA TYR A 39 2.04 -11.17 -1.99
C TYR A 39 2.19 -11.52 -0.52
N TRP A 40 1.91 -10.58 0.38
CA TRP A 40 1.95 -10.77 1.83
C TRP A 40 1.12 -11.97 2.30
N LYS A 41 -0.12 -12.12 1.79
CA LYS A 41 -1.01 -13.23 2.14
C LYS A 41 -0.47 -14.60 1.73
N ALA A 42 0.36 -14.66 0.68
CA ALA A 42 0.94 -15.90 0.19
C ALA A 42 2.18 -16.35 0.99
N LEU A 43 2.79 -15.45 1.77
CA LEU A 43 4.01 -15.73 2.51
C LEU A 43 3.75 -16.55 3.78
N THR A 44 4.66 -17.47 4.06
CA THR A 44 4.81 -18.08 5.39
C THR A 44 5.30 -17.04 6.41
N ARG A 45 5.21 -17.36 7.71
CA ARG A 45 5.65 -16.44 8.78
C ARG A 45 7.14 -16.05 8.65
N GLU A 46 8.02 -16.99 8.34
CA GLU A 46 9.45 -16.68 8.17
C GLU A 46 9.71 -15.82 6.93
N GLU A 47 9.02 -16.10 5.82
CA GLU A 47 9.12 -15.25 4.62
C GLU A 47 8.57 -13.84 4.88
N LYS A 48 7.54 -13.68 5.72
CA LYS A 48 7.04 -12.36 6.16
C LYS A 48 8.09 -11.58 6.94
N LYS A 49 8.89 -12.24 7.79
CA LYS A 49 10.02 -11.59 8.47
C LYS A 49 11.06 -11.09 7.46
N VAL A 50 11.38 -11.90 6.44
CA VAL A 50 12.29 -11.49 5.36
C VAL A 50 11.70 -10.31 4.59
N PHE A 51 10.41 -10.35 4.25
CA PHE A 51 9.71 -9.26 3.59
C PHE A 51 9.77 -7.96 4.39
N LEU A 52 9.55 -8.02 5.71
CA LEU A 52 9.64 -6.87 6.61
C LEU A 52 11.05 -6.24 6.58
N HIS A 53 12.10 -7.05 6.61
CA HIS A 53 13.49 -6.56 6.47
C HIS A 53 13.74 -5.95 5.08
N ALA A 54 13.27 -6.59 4.02
CA ALA A 54 13.40 -6.05 2.66
C ALA A 54 12.66 -4.72 2.50
N TYR A 55 11.49 -4.58 3.13
CA TYR A 55 10.72 -3.34 3.15
C TYR A 55 11.48 -2.23 3.89
N LEU A 56 12.04 -2.53 5.06
CA LEU A 56 12.90 -1.62 5.83
C LEU A 56 14.10 -1.14 5.00
N TYR A 57 14.83 -2.08 4.40
CA TYR A 57 16.01 -1.78 3.60
C TYR A 57 15.66 -0.92 2.38
N ARG A 58 14.59 -1.28 1.66
CA ARG A 58 14.09 -0.48 0.54
C ARG A 58 13.78 0.96 0.95
N THR A 59 13.11 1.16 2.09
CA THR A 59 12.76 2.50 2.57
C THR A 59 13.99 3.35 2.85
N HIS A 60 15.03 2.73 3.43
CA HIS A 60 16.33 3.36 3.67
C HIS A 60 17.05 3.77 2.38
N GLU A 61 17.07 2.90 1.36
CA GLU A 61 17.70 3.23 0.09
C GLU A 61 16.96 4.36 -0.65
N ILE A 62 15.61 4.35 -0.63
CA ILE A 62 14.81 5.46 -1.18
C ILE A 62 15.10 6.78 -0.43
N GLU A 63 15.22 6.75 0.89
CA GLU A 63 15.53 7.95 1.67
C GLU A 63 16.88 8.55 1.24
N LYS A 64 17.92 7.71 1.11
CA LYS A 64 19.24 8.16 0.62
C LYS A 64 19.17 8.75 -0.78
N GLU A 65 18.44 8.11 -1.70
CA GLU A 65 18.26 8.62 -3.05
C GLU A 65 17.56 10.00 -3.06
N LEU A 66 16.53 10.16 -2.23
CA LEU A 66 15.82 11.43 -2.08
C LEU A 66 16.71 12.53 -1.47
N GLN A 67 17.57 12.18 -0.52
CA GLN A 67 18.53 13.12 0.09
C GLN A 67 19.64 13.53 -0.89
N ALA A 68 20.10 12.60 -1.74
CA ALA A 68 21.11 12.88 -2.75
C ALA A 68 20.55 13.70 -3.93
N SER A 69 19.25 13.60 -4.22
CA SER A 69 18.62 14.24 -5.37
C SER A 69 18.25 15.71 -5.12
N ARG A 70 18.95 16.62 -5.80
CA ARG A 70 18.58 18.07 -5.79
C ARG A 70 17.20 18.34 -6.39
N LYS A 71 16.70 17.48 -7.30
CA LYS A 71 15.42 17.66 -7.99
C LYS A 71 14.21 17.22 -7.16
N LEU A 72 14.42 16.36 -6.15
CA LEU A 72 13.34 15.76 -5.35
C LEU A 72 13.21 16.38 -3.96
N LYS A 73 13.93 17.47 -3.67
CA LYS A 73 13.90 18.18 -2.38
C LYS A 73 12.50 18.57 -1.90
N SER A 74 11.53 18.74 -2.79
CA SER A 74 10.15 19.06 -2.43
C SER A 74 9.38 17.89 -1.82
N VAL A 75 9.74 16.65 -2.17
CA VAL A 75 9.06 15.43 -1.66
C VAL A 75 9.83 14.77 -0.52
N THR A 76 11.14 15.03 -0.41
CA THR A 76 12.01 14.45 0.62
C THR A 76 11.49 14.62 2.05
N PRO A 77 11.08 15.84 2.51
CA PRO A 77 10.63 16.01 3.89
C PRO A 77 9.38 15.19 4.19
N ARG A 78 8.43 15.15 3.24
CA ARG A 78 7.19 14.39 3.39
C ARG A 78 7.45 12.89 3.44
N TYR A 79 8.31 12.38 2.56
CA TYR A 79 8.68 10.96 2.59
C TYR A 79 9.36 10.58 3.91
N GLN A 80 10.27 11.43 4.38
CA GLN A 80 11.00 11.20 5.62
C GLN A 80 10.04 11.14 6.82
N THR A 81 9.15 12.13 6.97
CA THR A 81 8.25 12.22 8.13
C THR A 81 7.06 11.26 8.08
N GLU A 82 6.49 11.02 6.89
CA GLU A 82 5.30 10.17 6.76
C GLU A 82 5.67 8.69 6.62
N ILE A 83 6.84 8.34 6.08
CA ILE A 83 7.20 6.97 5.72
C ILE A 83 8.46 6.47 6.44
N ALA A 84 9.60 7.14 6.25
CA ALA A 84 10.90 6.60 6.69
C ALA A 84 11.05 6.59 8.21
N GLU A 85 10.91 7.74 8.86
CA GLU A 85 11.08 7.88 10.31
C GLU A 85 10.11 6.99 11.10
N PRO A 86 8.80 6.93 10.78
CA PRO A 86 7.88 6.01 11.45
C PRO A 86 8.32 4.55 11.26
N LEU A 87 8.71 4.15 10.05
CA LEU A 87 9.14 2.78 9.79
C LEU A 87 10.36 2.41 10.63
N PHE A 88 11.38 3.27 10.66
CA PHE A 88 12.58 3.02 11.43
C PHE A 88 12.31 2.97 12.94
N ALA A 89 11.40 3.81 13.43
CA ALA A 89 10.98 3.77 14.82
C ALA A 89 10.29 2.45 15.18
N ILE A 90 9.43 1.93 14.31
CA ILE A 90 8.77 0.62 14.50
C ILE A 90 9.82 -0.47 14.66
N PHE A 91 10.75 -0.60 13.71
CA PHE A 91 11.71 -1.70 13.71
C PHE A 91 12.77 -1.60 14.82
N ARG A 92 13.11 -0.38 15.26
CA ARG A 92 14.05 -0.17 16.36
C ARG A 92 13.49 -0.62 17.72
N ASN A 93 12.17 -0.55 17.89
CA ASN A 93 11.50 -0.77 19.16
C ASN A 93 11.00 -2.21 19.36
N LEU A 94 11.17 -3.10 18.37
CA LEU A 94 10.64 -4.46 18.40
C LEU A 94 11.73 -5.51 18.55
N ASP A 95 11.57 -6.36 19.56
CA ASP A 95 12.29 -7.63 19.68
C ASP A 95 11.66 -8.71 18.77
N GLU A 96 12.17 -9.94 18.80
CA GLU A 96 11.66 -11.01 17.94
C GLU A 96 10.19 -11.39 18.22
N ASN A 97 9.74 -11.29 19.47
CA ASN A 97 8.34 -11.53 19.83
C ASN A 97 7.45 -10.40 19.29
N GLY A 98 7.86 -9.15 19.47
CA GLY A 98 7.18 -7.98 18.92
C GLY A 98 7.09 -8.01 17.40
N LYS A 99 8.09 -8.54 16.70
CA LYS A 99 8.03 -8.77 15.23
C LYS A 99 7.01 -9.83 14.85
N ASN A 100 6.89 -10.90 15.63
CA ASN A 100 5.86 -11.92 15.41
C ASN A 100 4.45 -11.35 15.62
N ASP A 101 4.23 -10.59 16.69
CA ASP A 101 2.94 -9.96 16.95
C ASP A 101 2.60 -8.89 15.90
N LEU A 102 3.61 -8.17 15.40
CA LEU A 102 3.45 -7.24 14.29
C LEU A 102 2.91 -7.95 13.05
N ILE A 103 3.46 -9.12 12.71
CA ILE A 103 2.99 -9.94 11.59
C ILE A 103 1.52 -10.32 11.78
N ASP A 104 1.13 -10.76 12.98
CA ASP A 104 -0.24 -11.18 13.28
C ASP A 104 -1.24 -10.03 13.14
N TRP A 105 -0.86 -8.82 13.55
CA TRP A 105 -1.71 -7.64 13.35
C TRP A 105 -1.79 -7.17 11.89
N ILE A 106 -0.73 -7.32 11.10
CA ILE A 106 -0.78 -7.05 9.65
C ILE A 106 -1.69 -8.08 8.96
N ASP A 107 -1.61 -9.36 9.35
CA ASP A 107 -2.53 -10.38 8.86
C ASP A 107 -3.97 -10.04 9.21
N THR A 108 -4.24 -9.65 10.45
CA THR A 108 -5.57 -9.19 10.90
C THR A 108 -6.07 -7.99 10.11
N PHE A 109 -5.20 -7.02 9.81
CA PHE A 109 -5.54 -5.86 8.99
C PHE A 109 -6.05 -6.29 7.61
N TYR A 110 -5.33 -7.20 6.94
CA TYR A 110 -5.67 -7.67 5.60
C TYR A 110 -6.71 -8.79 5.54
N GLN A 111 -7.17 -9.33 6.68
CA GLN A 111 -8.36 -10.20 6.72
C GLN A 111 -9.65 -9.42 6.38
N HIS A 112 -9.64 -8.10 6.55
CA HIS A 112 -10.79 -7.26 6.25
C HIS A 112 -10.79 -6.81 4.79
N GLU A 113 -11.86 -7.13 4.04
CA GLU A 113 -11.90 -6.87 2.59
C GLU A 113 -11.72 -5.40 2.20
N HIS A 114 -12.22 -4.48 3.03
CA HIS A 114 -12.07 -3.04 2.78
C HIS A 114 -10.59 -2.59 2.85
N ASN A 115 -9.73 -3.34 3.52
CA ASN A 115 -8.30 -3.05 3.64
C ASN A 115 -7.46 -3.66 2.50
N HIS A 116 -8.04 -4.47 1.61
CA HIS A 116 -7.29 -5.13 0.53
C HIS A 116 -6.59 -4.16 -0.43
N LYS A 117 -7.08 -2.92 -0.53
CA LYS A 117 -6.52 -1.89 -1.41
C LYS A 117 -5.66 -0.87 -0.66
N GLU A 118 -5.51 -1.04 0.64
CA GLU A 118 -4.71 -0.15 1.46
C GLU A 118 -3.22 -0.48 1.33
N SER A 119 -2.39 0.55 1.44
CA SER A 119 -0.93 0.39 1.33
C SER A 119 -0.36 -0.48 2.45
N PHE A 120 0.73 -1.18 2.16
CA PHE A 120 1.48 -1.92 3.18
C PHE A 120 1.96 -1.02 4.33
N HIS A 121 2.34 0.21 4.04
CA HIS A 121 2.69 1.20 5.07
C HIS A 121 1.54 1.44 6.05
N LYS A 122 0.29 1.52 5.58
CA LYS A 122 -0.89 1.71 6.44
C LYS A 122 -1.14 0.49 7.32
N ALA A 123 -1.04 -0.72 6.75
CA ALA A 123 -1.15 -1.97 7.50
C ALA A 123 -0.10 -2.06 8.62
N LEU A 124 1.14 -1.68 8.32
CA LEU A 124 2.24 -1.67 9.27
C LEU A 124 2.02 -0.67 10.42
N ARG A 125 1.56 0.55 10.10
CA ARG A 125 1.22 1.55 11.11
C ARG A 125 0.07 1.09 12.01
N TYR A 126 -0.96 0.48 11.44
CA TYR A 126 -2.05 -0.12 12.20
C TYR A 126 -1.50 -1.19 13.17
N ALA A 127 -0.66 -2.09 12.68
CA ALA A 127 -0.09 -3.16 13.49
C ALA A 127 0.75 -2.62 14.64
N TYR A 128 1.62 -1.65 14.38
CA TYR A 128 2.42 -1.03 15.44
C TYR A 128 1.55 -0.31 16.48
N GLN A 129 0.52 0.43 16.05
CA GLN A 129 -0.43 1.04 16.97
C GLN A 129 -1.10 -0.01 17.87
N LYS A 130 -1.46 -1.17 17.32
CA LYS A 130 -2.03 -2.27 18.11
C LYS A 130 -1.06 -2.83 19.14
N LEU A 131 0.22 -2.97 18.81
CA LEU A 131 1.25 -3.35 19.77
C LEU A 131 1.37 -2.35 20.91
N GLN A 132 1.33 -1.05 20.60
CA GLN A 132 1.38 0.00 21.63
C GLN A 132 0.12 0.01 22.50
N THR A 133 -1.08 -0.13 21.92
CA THR A 133 -2.34 -0.14 22.68
C THR A 133 -2.59 -1.45 23.43
N GLY A 134 -2.03 -2.57 22.96
CA GLY A 134 -2.03 -3.83 23.71
C GLY A 134 -1.07 -3.81 24.91
N ALA A 135 -0.09 -2.89 24.90
CA ALA A 135 0.76 -2.59 26.04
C ALA A 135 0.14 -1.55 27.00
N GLU A 136 -0.81 -0.73 26.54
CA GLU A 136 -1.57 0.18 27.40
C GLU A 136 -2.69 -0.57 28.13
N THR A 137 -2.73 -0.45 29.45
CA THR A 137 -3.86 -0.96 30.24
C THR A 137 -5.07 -0.03 30.09
N MET A 138 -6.29 -0.52 30.38
CA MET A 138 -7.50 0.34 30.40
C MET A 138 -7.35 1.56 31.32
N HIS A 139 -6.51 1.45 32.34
CA HIS A 139 -6.16 2.54 33.24
C HIS A 139 -5.30 3.63 32.55
N ASP A 140 -4.38 3.24 31.66
CA ASP A 140 -3.56 4.19 30.89
C ASP A 140 -4.40 4.95 29.85
N VAL A 141 -5.39 4.28 29.24
CA VAL A 141 -6.38 4.92 28.35
C VAL A 141 -7.20 5.97 29.10
N TYR A 142 -7.62 5.67 30.34
CA TYR A 142 -8.38 6.60 31.16
C TYR A 142 -7.56 7.86 31.49
N ARG A 143 -6.33 7.68 31.99
CA ARG A 143 -5.43 8.77 32.41
C ARG A 143 -5.09 9.76 31.28
N ARG A 144 -4.98 9.26 30.05
CA ARG A 144 -4.73 10.08 28.86
C ARG A 144 -5.98 10.83 28.38
N THR A 145 -7.16 10.23 28.51
CA THR A 145 -8.43 10.80 28.03
C THR A 145 -8.97 11.86 28.99
N TYR A 146 -8.69 11.72 30.29
CA TYR A 146 -9.09 12.64 31.35
C TYR A 146 -7.87 13.12 32.13
N PRO A 147 -7.08 14.06 31.57
CA PRO A 147 -5.99 14.69 32.31
C PRO A 147 -6.55 15.63 33.39
N GLU A 148 -6.00 15.55 34.60
CA GLU A 148 -6.30 16.43 35.75
C GLU A 148 -5.90 17.90 35.48
#